data_AF-A0A7K2YX21-F1
#
_entry.id   AF-A0A7K2YX21-F1
#
_cell.length_a   1.000
_cell.length_b   1.000
_cell.length_c   1.000
_cell.angle_alpha   90.00
_cell.angle_beta   90.00
_cell.angle_gamma   90.00
#
_symmetry.space_group_name_H-M   'P 1'
#
loop_
_entity.id
_entity.type
_entity.pdbx_description
1 polymer ?
#
loop_
_entity_poly.entity_id
_entity_poly.type
_entity_poly.pdbx_seq_one_letter_code
_entity_poly.pdbx_strand_id
1 'polypeptide(L)'
;MNPITYVRGSGAYLAESVRPVPGSPEAAEMERRLSEPGSPWRRLEDRPPESIASTAPPPVVDPPLLAEPPARSAAKAGWVAFVVEHRGVDQAVAEAMTRDQLAEQYGGATWPAP
;
A
#
# COMPACT_ATOMS: atom_id res chain seq x y z
N MET A 1 0.88 16.87 -17.19
CA MET A 1 -0.42 16.77 -16.51
C MET A 1 -0.72 15.29 -16.34
N ASN A 2 -0.84 14.81 -15.11
CA ASN A 2 -1.15 13.40 -14.88
C ASN A 2 -2.63 13.16 -15.22
N PRO A 3 -2.95 12.09 -15.96
CA PRO A 3 -4.33 11.76 -16.26
C PRO A 3 -5.08 11.46 -14.96
N ILE A 4 -6.24 12.08 -14.77
CA ILE A 4 -7.09 11.84 -13.60
C ILE A 4 -8.12 10.79 -14.00
N THR A 5 -8.21 9.71 -13.23
CA THR A 5 -9.23 8.67 -13.44
C THR A 5 -10.32 8.86 -12.39
N TYR A 6 -11.58 8.87 -12.80
CA TYR A 6 -12.73 8.94 -11.91
C TYR A 6 -13.38 7.57 -11.87
N VAL A 7 -13.60 7.03 -10.67
CA VAL A 7 -14.21 5.72 -10.49
C VAL A 7 -15.49 5.83 -9.69
N ARG A 8 -16.49 5.05 -10.06
CA ARG A 8 -17.77 4.96 -9.36
C ARG A 8 -17.90 3.58 -8.72
N GLY A 9 -18.19 3.55 -7.43
CA GLY A 9 -18.31 2.30 -6.70
C GLY A 9 -18.94 2.44 -5.32
N SER A 10 -19.41 1.32 -4.79
CA SER A 10 -19.93 1.24 -3.42
C SER A 10 -19.11 0.22 -2.63
N GLY A 11 -18.54 0.67 -1.50
CA GLY A 11 -17.65 -0.15 -0.70
C GLY A 11 -16.42 -0.61 -1.49
N ALA A 12 -16.23 -1.92 -1.60
CA ALA A 12 -15.13 -2.56 -2.32
C ALA A 12 -15.42 -2.80 -3.81
N TYR A 13 -16.62 -2.49 -4.30
CA TYR A 13 -17.02 -2.78 -5.68
C TYR A 13 -16.87 -1.55 -6.57
N LEU A 14 -16.06 -1.69 -7.62
CA LEU A 14 -15.94 -0.70 -8.69
C LEU A 14 -16.90 -1.08 -9.82
N ALA A 15 -17.86 -0.20 -10.10
CA ALA A 15 -18.86 -0.40 -11.15
C ALA A 15 -18.46 0.29 -12.46
N GLU A 16 -17.79 1.44 -12.38
CA GLU A 16 -17.43 2.24 -13.56
C GLU A 16 -16.10 2.98 -13.35
N SER A 17 -15.29 3.10 -14.40
CA SER A 17 -14.08 3.91 -14.43
C SER A 17 -14.04 4.77 -15.70
N VAL A 18 -13.85 6.08 -15.56
CA VAL A 18 -13.78 7.04 -16.65
C VAL A 18 -12.51 7.85 -16.53
N ARG A 19 -11.83 8.11 -17.65
CA ARG A 19 -10.56 8.84 -17.71
C ARG A 19 -10.70 10.05 -18.63
N PRO A 20 -11.35 11.13 -18.17
CA PRO A 20 -11.56 12.31 -18.99
C PRO A 20 -10.23 13.03 -19.24
N VAL A 21 -10.12 13.70 -20.38
CA VAL A 21 -8.96 14.52 -20.69
C VAL A 21 -8.95 15.75 -19.76
N PRO A 22 -7.85 16.04 -19.04
CA PRO A 22 -7.77 17.21 -18.17
C PRO A 22 -8.09 18.50 -18.93
N GLY A 23 -9.03 19.30 -18.42
CA GLY A 23 -9.49 20.53 -19.06
C GLY A 23 -10.65 20.36 -20.05
N SER A 24 -11.19 19.14 -20.22
CA SER A 24 -12.40 18.89 -21.02
C SER A 24 -13.69 19.10 -20.22
N PRO A 25 -14.83 19.36 -20.89
CA PRO A 25 -16.14 19.45 -20.23
C PRO A 25 -16.47 18.19 -19.42
N GLU A 26 -16.04 17.02 -19.90
CA GLU A 26 -16.24 15.75 -19.19
C GLU A 26 -15.52 15.71 -17.83
N ALA A 27 -14.33 16.31 -17.71
CA ALA A 27 -13.63 16.41 -16.43
C ALA A 27 -14.37 17.32 -15.45
N ALA A 28 -14.91 18.45 -15.94
CA ALA A 28 -15.72 19.37 -15.13
C ALA A 28 -17.04 18.72 -14.66
N GLU A 29 -17.67 17.90 -15.51
CA GLU A 29 -18.85 17.11 -15.12
C GLU A 29 -18.53 16.09 -14.03
N MET A 30 -17.37 15.43 -14.11
CA MET A 30 -16.93 14.49 -13.07
C MET A 30 -16.61 15.20 -11.75
N GLU A 31 -16.01 16.39 -11.78
CA GLU A 31 -15.80 17.23 -10.58
C GLU A 31 -17.11 17.73 -9.97
N ARG A 32 -18.11 18.05 -10.81
CA ARG A 32 -19.45 18.38 -10.34
C ARG A 32 -20.10 17.20 -9.64
N ARG A 33 -20.04 16.01 -10.24
CA ARG A 33 -20.57 14.76 -9.65
C ARG A 33 -19.87 14.42 -8.33
N LEU A 34 -18.57 14.64 -8.21
CA LEU A 34 -17.84 14.44 -6.95
C LEU A 34 -18.31 15.37 -5.83
N SER A 35 -18.72 16.58 -6.19
CA SER A 35 -19.17 17.60 -5.24
C SER A 35 -20.60 17.35 -4.75
N GLU A 36 -21.33 16.38 -5.33
CA GLU A 36 -22.67 16.01 -4.88
C GLU A 36 -22.61 15.20 -3.57
N PRO A 37 -23.35 15.59 -2.51
CA PRO A 37 -23.38 14.84 -1.26
C PRO A 37 -24.00 13.46 -1.50
N GLY A 38 -23.26 12.40 -1.11
CA GLY A 38 -23.66 11.01 -1.36
C GLY A 38 -23.28 10.48 -2.74
N SER A 39 -22.48 11.23 -3.51
CA SER A 39 -22.00 10.76 -4.80
C SER A 39 -21.14 9.50 -4.68
N PRO A 40 -21.42 8.46 -5.50
CA PRO A 40 -20.61 7.25 -5.53
C PRO A 40 -19.30 7.40 -6.32
N TRP A 41 -19.00 8.59 -6.83
CA TRP A 41 -17.79 8.90 -7.60
C TRP A 41 -16.61 9.21 -6.69
N ARG A 42 -15.40 8.81 -7.11
CA ARG A 42 -14.11 9.08 -6.43
C ARG A 42 -13.03 9.41 -7.46
N ARG A 43 -12.15 10.36 -7.11
CA ARG A 43 -10.99 10.73 -7.93
C ARG A 43 -9.81 9.81 -7.59
N LEU A 44 -9.34 9.03 -8.56
CA LEU A 44 -8.06 8.35 -8.55
C LEU A 44 -7.09 9.16 -9.39
N GLU A 45 -6.25 9.94 -8.72
CA GLU A 45 -5.08 10.50 -9.37
C GLU A 45 -4.15 9.34 -9.72
N ASP A 46 -3.71 9.28 -10.98
CA ASP A 46 -2.68 8.34 -11.44
C ASP A 46 -1.34 8.77 -10.79
N ARG A 47 -1.24 8.57 -9.48
CA ARG A 47 0.03 8.48 -8.77
C ARG A 47 0.67 7.18 -9.30
N PRO A 48 1.98 7.19 -9.65
CA PRO A 48 2.66 5.95 -10.01
C PRO A 48 2.36 4.87 -8.97
N PRO A 49 2.23 3.59 -9.37
CA PRO A 49 1.62 2.54 -8.56
C PRO A 49 2.49 2.18 -7.36
N GLU A 50 2.45 3.00 -6.32
CA GLU A 50 2.64 2.57 -4.96
C GLU A 50 1.24 2.36 -4.36
N SER A 51 0.80 1.11 -4.46
CA SER A 51 -0.27 0.48 -3.69
C SER A 51 -1.70 0.97 -3.89
N ILE A 52 -2.33 0.35 -4.89
CA ILE A 52 -3.72 -0.09 -4.82
C ILE A 52 -3.89 -1.14 -3.70
N ALA A 53 -4.13 -0.69 -2.46
CA ALA A 53 -4.73 -1.52 -1.42
C ALA A 53 -6.17 -1.06 -1.20
N SER A 54 -7.11 -1.58 -1.99
CA SER A 54 -8.54 -1.57 -1.63
C SER A 54 -8.95 -2.95 -1.13
N THR A 55 -8.75 -3.17 0.18
CA THR A 55 -9.64 -3.89 1.11
C THR A 55 -8.87 -4.14 2.41
N ALA A 56 -8.94 -3.18 3.33
CA ALA A 56 -8.80 -3.37 4.78
C ALA A 56 -9.22 -2.04 5.46
N PRO A 57 -9.84 -2.06 6.66
CA PRO A 57 -10.06 -0.84 7.45
C PRO A 57 -8.71 -0.12 7.66
N PRO A 58 -8.69 1.20 7.92
CA PRO A 58 -7.43 1.94 8.05
C PRO A 58 -6.55 1.20 9.07
N PRO A 59 -5.28 0.86 8.77
CA PRO A 59 -4.40 0.42 9.82
C PRO A 59 -4.34 1.59 10.80
N VAL A 60 -4.87 1.35 11.99
CA VAL A 60 -4.67 2.19 13.16
C VAL A 60 -3.20 2.57 13.15
N VAL A 61 -2.95 3.88 13.09
CA VAL A 61 -1.62 4.44 13.35
C VAL A 61 -1.35 4.11 14.81
N ASP A 62 -0.69 2.98 15.05
CA ASP A 62 -0.11 2.63 16.33
C ASP A 62 1.39 2.93 16.23
N PRO A 63 1.87 4.07 16.77
CA PRO A 63 3.30 4.30 16.91
C PRO A 63 3.83 3.58 18.16
N PRO A 64 5.12 3.22 18.17
CA PRO A 64 5.73 2.08 17.53
C PRO A 64 5.89 0.95 18.56
N LEU A 65 5.04 -0.07 18.52
CA LEU A 65 5.42 -1.35 19.10
C LEU A 65 6.37 -2.01 18.11
N LEU A 66 7.66 -2.03 18.46
CA LEU A 66 8.75 -2.77 17.83
C LEU A 66 8.22 -3.78 16.80
N ALA A 67 8.20 -3.39 15.51
CA ALA A 67 7.58 -4.19 14.47
C ALA A 67 8.06 -5.63 14.63
N GLU A 68 7.13 -6.52 14.98
CA GLU A 68 7.48 -7.91 15.17
C GLU A 68 8.02 -8.43 13.84
N PRO A 69 9.13 -9.17 13.86
CA PRO A 69 9.67 -9.68 12.63
C PRO A 69 8.61 -10.52 11.91
N PRO A 70 8.62 -10.53 10.56
CA PRO A 70 7.73 -11.38 9.80
C PRO A 70 7.81 -12.83 10.29
N ALA A 71 6.74 -13.60 10.14
CA ALA A 71 6.81 -15.03 10.42
C ALA A 71 7.93 -15.68 9.58
N ARG A 72 8.60 -16.74 10.08
CA ARG A 72 9.63 -17.47 9.30
C ARG A 72 9.10 -17.98 7.95
N SER A 73 7.80 -18.26 7.87
CA SER A 73 7.10 -18.67 6.65
C SER A 73 6.72 -17.52 5.71
N ALA A 74 6.92 -16.26 6.11
CA ALA A 74 6.60 -15.09 5.30
C ALA A 74 7.44 -15.04 4.02
N ALA A 75 6.94 -14.35 3.00
CA ALA A 75 7.63 -14.19 1.73
C ALA A 75 8.98 -13.45 1.91
N LYS A 76 9.97 -13.79 1.08
CA LYS A 76 11.29 -13.12 1.07
C LYS A 76 11.16 -11.61 0.94
N ALA A 77 10.25 -11.13 0.08
CA ALA A 77 9.99 -9.71 -0.09
C ALA A 77 9.55 -9.01 1.20
N GLY A 78 8.75 -9.68 2.05
CA GLY A 78 8.35 -9.16 3.36
C GLY A 78 9.51 -9.07 4.34
N TRP A 79 10.44 -10.01 4.28
CA TRP A 79 11.68 -9.96 5.05
C TRP A 79 12.63 -8.85 4.57
N VAL A 80 12.79 -8.68 3.26
CA VAL A 80 13.63 -7.61 2.69
C VAL A 80 13.09 -6.24 3.13
N ALA A 81 11.79 -6.01 2.95
CA ALA A 81 11.15 -4.76 3.39
C ALA A 81 11.34 -4.52 4.89
N PHE A 82 11.11 -5.55 5.73
CA PHE A 82 11.28 -5.45 7.17
C PHE A 82 12.71 -5.08 7.58
N VAL A 83 13.71 -5.73 6.98
CA VAL A 83 15.12 -5.51 7.35
C VAL A 83 15.62 -4.15 6.83
N VAL A 84 15.18 -3.71 5.65
CA VAL A 84 15.48 -2.36 5.14
C VAL A 84 14.85 -1.29 6.03
N GLU A 85 13.57 -1.45 6.37
CA GLU A 85 12.80 -0.45 7.11
C GLU A 85 13.15 -0.39 8.61
N HIS A 86 13.36 -1.54 9.25
CA HIS A 86 13.54 -1.61 10.71
C HIS A 86 14.97 -1.90 11.15
N ARG A 87 15.83 -2.44 10.27
CA ARG A 87 17.24 -2.74 10.59
C ARG A 87 18.21 -1.88 9.81
N GLY A 88 17.73 -1.07 8.85
CA GLY A 88 18.54 -0.15 8.06
C GLY A 88 19.56 -0.85 7.17
N VAL A 89 19.29 -2.12 6.80
CA VAL A 89 20.15 -2.85 5.87
C VAL A 89 19.86 -2.37 4.46
N ASP A 90 20.89 -2.26 3.64
CA ASP A 90 20.73 -1.91 2.24
C ASP A 90 19.88 -2.96 1.51
N GLN A 91 18.98 -2.50 0.65
CA GLN A 91 18.06 -3.37 -0.08
C GLN A 91 18.81 -4.43 -0.90
N ALA A 92 19.93 -4.06 -1.55
CA ALA A 92 20.70 -5.02 -2.35
C ALA A 92 21.32 -6.12 -1.47
N VAL A 93 21.70 -5.79 -0.23
CA VAL A 93 22.24 -6.75 0.74
C VAL A 93 21.13 -7.67 1.26
N ALA A 94 19.96 -7.12 1.57
CA ALA A 94 18.81 -7.91 2.01
C ALA A 94 18.30 -8.83 0.89
N GLU A 95 18.29 -8.37 -0.37
CA GLU A 95 17.91 -9.17 -1.54
C GLU A 95 18.94 -10.25 -1.90
N ALA A 96 20.22 -10.06 -1.58
CA ALA A 96 21.24 -11.09 -1.74
C ALA A 96 21.05 -12.25 -0.75
N MET A 97 20.44 -11.99 0.41
CA MET A 97 20.17 -13.01 1.41
C MET A 97 18.95 -13.87 1.05
N THR A 98 18.94 -15.11 1.56
CA THR A 98 17.76 -15.96 1.47
C THR A 98 16.75 -15.58 2.55
N ARG A 99 15.47 -15.92 2.33
CA ARG A 99 14.41 -15.74 3.35
C ARG A 99 14.83 -16.35 4.69
N ASP A 100 15.40 -17.54 4.68
CA ASP A 100 15.83 -18.24 5.90
C ASP A 100 16.94 -17.48 6.62
N GLN A 101 17.96 -17.00 5.90
CA GLN A 101 19.02 -16.17 6.48
C GLN A 101 18.50 -14.85 7.06
N LEU A 102 17.50 -14.23 6.42
CA LEU A 102 16.87 -13.01 6.94
C LEU A 102 16.07 -13.33 8.22
N ALA A 103 15.33 -14.43 8.23
CA ALA A 103 14.59 -14.88 9.40
C ALA A 103 15.50 -15.31 10.56
N GLU A 104 16.66 -15.91 10.28
CA GLU A 104 17.60 -16.32 11.30
C GLU A 104 18.38 -15.15 11.90
N GLN A 105 18.81 -14.18 11.08
CA GLN A 105 19.52 -13.01 11.58
C GLN A 105 18.61 -11.96 12.21
N TYR A 106 17.42 -11.76 11.66
CA TYR A 106 16.56 -10.62 12.02
C TYR A 106 15.21 -11.04 12.60
N GLY A 107 14.87 -12.33 12.50
CA GLY A 107 13.58 -12.87 12.92
C GLY A 107 13.48 -13.31 14.37
N GLY A 108 14.31 -12.73 15.24
CA GLY A 108 14.49 -13.12 16.63
C GLY A 108 13.18 -13.46 17.36
N ALA A 109 12.83 -14.74 17.37
CA ALA A 109 11.99 -15.33 18.39
C ALA A 109 12.90 -15.69 19.56
N THR A 110 12.85 -14.85 20.59
CA THR A 110 13.53 -14.92 21.89
C THR A 110 14.12 -16.27 22.35
N TRP A 111 15.40 -16.26 22.77
CA TRP A 111 15.94 -17.09 23.88
C TRP A 111 17.28 -16.46 24.37
N PRO A 112 17.59 -16.34 25.67
CA PRO A 112 17.37 -17.33 26.72
C PRO A 112 16.26 -17.03 27.73
N ALA A 113 15.54 -18.07 28.17
CA ALA A 113 15.03 -18.06 29.54
C ALA A 113 16.19 -18.28 30.52
N PRO A 114 16.27 -17.45 31.56
CA PRO A 114 16.62 -17.88 32.91
C PRO A 114 15.38 -18.30 33.69
#